data_AF-A0AAU9CDH5-F1
#
_entry.id   AF-A0AAU9CDH5-F1
#
_cell.length_a   1.000
_cell.length_b   1.000
_cell.length_c   1.000
_cell.angle_alpha   90.00
_cell.angle_beta   90.00
_cell.angle_gamma   90.00
#
_symmetry.space_group_name_H-M   'P 1'
#
loop_
_entity.id
_entity.type
_entity.pdbx_description
1 polymer ?
#
loop_
_entity_poly.entity_id
_entity_poly.type
_entity_poly.pdbx_seq_one_letter_code
_entity_poly.pdbx_strand_id
1 'polypeptide(L)'
;MNTGLVIATLLIMLAAYCICGIPFGLIFSSRKGVDVRTKGSGNIGTTNVARAVGGGTAALTLLCDAGKGFISTWLGGWILAELFFGGDPSLLAPDAAYGWCMGCIFLACICGHIFSPYLHFRGGKGIAVGFGAALGFSWPIALGLLVCWGLCMAPSRRVSVGSIAAAVALPFLSFFIYYPVTWAFEVPMILIALIVVWAHRDNIKKLRDGNEAPMAFANDAQDQEDTLAPEPATKAVAQSAAAKDAVTQTGGIPRDTPLEQEERAIVDADAKEAGPDSVAAVQEAAQEAAEKDAQSLPEAGKGLVFGDEEKVSEAVDDAAAALEKSAQAQEAQAQKIDEAAAQEEAHVAKEMGDASKDVR
;
A
#
# COMPACT_ATOMS: atom_id res chain seq x y z
N MET A 1 10.55 -34.21 -29.05
CA MET A 1 10.44 -33.81 -27.64
C MET A 1 10.02 -35.03 -26.83
N ASN A 2 10.65 -35.27 -25.68
CA ASN A 2 10.24 -36.34 -24.77
C ASN A 2 8.89 -35.96 -24.15
N THR A 3 7.82 -36.70 -24.48
CA THR A 3 6.46 -36.43 -23.98
C THR A 3 6.39 -36.43 -22.46
N GLY A 4 7.15 -37.31 -21.79
CA GLY A 4 7.22 -37.36 -20.34
C GLY A 4 7.80 -36.09 -19.72
N LEU A 5 8.86 -35.54 -20.33
CA LEU A 5 9.46 -34.28 -19.89
C LEU A 5 8.46 -33.12 -19.98
N VAL A 6 7.74 -33.04 -21.10
CA VAL A 6 6.72 -31.99 -21.30
C VAL A 6 5.63 -32.06 -20.24
N ILE A 7 5.10 -33.25 -19.96
CA ILE A 7 4.07 -33.44 -18.94
C ILE A 7 4.60 -33.05 -17.57
N ALA A 8 5.82 -33.47 -17.21
CA ALA A 8 6.42 -33.11 -15.93
C ALA A 8 6.61 -31.60 -15.80
N THR A 9 7.10 -30.92 -16.83
CA THR A 9 7.23 -29.46 -16.84
C THR A 9 5.87 -28.78 -16.65
N LEU A 10 4.81 -29.23 -17.32
CA LEU A 10 3.46 -28.65 -17.15
C LEU A 10 2.92 -28.84 -15.73
N LEU A 11 3.14 -30.00 -15.11
CA LEU A 11 2.74 -30.24 -13.72
C LEU A 11 3.51 -29.34 -12.74
N ILE A 12 4.81 -29.17 -12.95
CA ILE A 12 5.64 -28.28 -12.16
C ILE A 12 5.24 -26.82 -12.36
N MET A 13 4.90 -26.41 -13.60
CA MET A 13 4.35 -25.08 -13.86
C MET A 13 3.05 -24.86 -13.09
N LEU A 14 2.13 -25.83 -13.09
CA LEU A 14 0.88 -25.74 -12.34
C LEU A 14 1.15 -25.61 -10.83
N ALA A 15 2.07 -26.42 -10.29
CA ALA A 15 2.47 -26.33 -8.89
C ALA A 15 3.10 -24.97 -8.56
N ALA A 16 4.03 -24.50 -9.40
CA ALA A 16 4.69 -23.20 -9.25
C ALA A 16 3.71 -22.03 -9.30
N TYR A 17 2.73 -22.08 -10.20
CA TYR A 17 1.64 -21.11 -10.29
C TYR A 17 0.82 -21.05 -8.99
N CYS A 18 0.40 -22.20 -8.47
CA CYS A 18 -0.35 -22.28 -7.22
C CYS A 18 0.48 -21.80 -6.03
N ILE A 19 1.73 -22.25 -5.90
CA ILE A 19 2.62 -21.86 -4.79
C ILE A 19 2.92 -20.36 -4.83
N CYS A 20 3.29 -19.83 -6.00
CA CYS A 20 3.60 -18.41 -6.14
C CYS A 20 2.36 -17.50 -6.02
N GLY A 21 1.16 -18.06 -6.21
CA GLY A 21 -0.09 -17.36 -5.99
C GLY A 21 -0.38 -17.03 -4.54
N ILE A 22 0.21 -17.74 -3.57
CA ILE A 22 -0.08 -17.55 -2.14
C ILE A 22 0.25 -16.09 -1.71
N PRO A 23 -0.73 -15.30 -1.26
CA PRO A 23 -0.56 -13.85 -1.06
C PRO A 23 0.00 -13.54 0.34
N PHE A 24 1.29 -13.81 0.56
CA PHE A 24 1.93 -13.62 1.87
C PHE A 24 1.79 -12.22 2.46
N GLY A 25 1.86 -11.17 1.61
CA GLY A 25 1.67 -9.79 2.08
C GLY A 25 0.30 -9.54 2.70
N LEU A 26 -0.76 -10.13 2.12
CA LEU A 26 -2.10 -10.09 2.71
C LEU A 26 -2.19 -10.95 3.97
N ILE A 27 -1.65 -12.17 3.94
CA ILE A 27 -1.67 -13.09 5.09
C ILE A 27 -1.01 -12.44 6.32
N PHE A 28 0.16 -11.84 6.14
CA PHE A 28 0.91 -11.25 7.25
C PHE A 28 0.31 -9.93 7.72
N SER A 29 -0.24 -9.11 6.82
CA SER A 29 -0.92 -7.87 7.23
C SER A 29 -2.22 -8.15 7.97
N SER A 30 -3.02 -9.10 7.49
CA SER A 30 -4.28 -9.47 8.14
C SER A 30 -4.07 -10.05 9.53
N ARG A 31 -2.97 -10.77 9.77
CA ARG A 31 -2.56 -11.22 11.12
C ARG A 31 -2.22 -10.07 12.07
N LYS A 32 -1.96 -8.87 11.55
CA LYS A 32 -1.76 -7.63 12.31
C LYS A 32 -3.02 -6.76 12.34
N GLY A 33 -4.17 -7.26 11.89
CA GLY A 33 -5.43 -6.53 11.86
C GLY A 33 -5.56 -5.51 10.73
N VAL A 34 -4.66 -5.52 9.74
CA VAL A 34 -4.64 -4.54 8.64
C VAL A 34 -4.90 -5.22 7.30
N ASP A 35 -5.95 -4.79 6.60
CA ASP A 35 -6.11 -5.12 5.18
C ASP A 35 -5.26 -4.15 4.32
N VAL A 36 -4.17 -4.65 3.75
CA VAL A 36 -3.28 -3.85 2.90
C VAL A 36 -3.94 -3.36 1.62
N ARG A 37 -5.07 -3.95 1.20
CA ARG A 37 -5.79 -3.53 -0.01
C ARG A 37 -6.54 -2.21 0.18
N THR A 38 -6.86 -1.86 1.42
CA THR A 38 -7.56 -0.61 1.76
C THR A 38 -6.60 0.53 2.11
N LYS A 39 -5.29 0.29 2.11
CA LYS A 39 -4.25 1.25 2.51
C LYS A 39 -3.28 1.54 1.37
N GLY A 40 -2.78 2.77 1.34
CA GLY A 40 -1.69 3.21 0.45
C GLY A 40 -2.00 2.99 -1.03
N SER A 41 -1.21 2.14 -1.68
CA SER A 41 -1.39 1.81 -3.11
C SER A 41 -2.45 0.75 -3.38
N GLY A 42 -2.99 0.10 -2.35
CA GLY A 42 -3.91 -1.03 -2.45
C GLY A 42 -3.28 -2.35 -2.94
N ASN A 43 -1.97 -2.36 -3.21
CA ASN A 43 -1.25 -3.57 -3.62
C ASN A 43 -0.83 -4.41 -2.41
N ILE A 44 -0.77 -5.73 -2.56
CA ILE A 44 -0.32 -6.65 -1.50
C ILE A 44 1.20 -6.78 -1.37
N GLY A 45 1.97 -6.14 -2.26
CA GLY A 45 3.43 -6.25 -2.30
C GLY A 45 4.14 -5.56 -1.13
N THR A 46 5.39 -5.96 -0.89
CA THR A 46 6.29 -5.50 0.18
C THR A 46 6.26 -3.99 0.45
N THR A 47 6.34 -3.16 -0.59
CA THR A 47 6.37 -1.70 -0.42
C THR A 47 5.10 -1.15 0.20
N ASN A 48 3.94 -1.71 -0.13
CA ASN A 48 2.68 -1.27 0.46
C ASN A 48 2.54 -1.77 1.90
N VAL A 49 2.96 -3.02 2.15
CA VAL A 49 3.03 -3.60 3.50
C VAL A 49 3.93 -2.76 4.42
N ALA A 50 5.07 -2.27 3.90
CA ALA A 50 5.97 -1.40 4.65
C ALA A 50 5.30 -0.10 5.12
N ARG A 51 4.48 0.50 4.25
CA ARG A 51 3.74 1.74 4.55
C ARG A 51 2.51 1.50 5.42
N ALA A 52 1.84 0.36 5.27
CA ALA A 52 0.57 0.08 5.93
C ALA A 52 0.72 -0.59 7.31
N VAL A 53 1.78 -1.37 7.52
CA VAL A 53 1.96 -2.20 8.73
C VAL A 53 3.32 -1.97 9.38
N GLY A 54 4.38 -1.83 8.58
CA GLY A 54 5.73 -1.54 9.07
C GLY A 54 6.82 -2.44 8.47
N GLY A 55 8.07 -2.05 8.74
CA GLY A 55 9.26 -2.65 8.12
C GLY A 55 9.45 -4.15 8.40
N GLY A 56 9.16 -4.61 9.62
CA GLY A 56 9.30 -6.02 9.99
C GLY A 56 8.36 -6.94 9.18
N THR A 57 7.08 -6.58 9.07
CA THR A 57 6.10 -7.33 8.26
C THR A 57 6.43 -7.27 6.78
N ALA A 58 6.94 -6.14 6.30
CA ALA A 58 7.39 -5.99 4.92
C ALA A 58 8.58 -6.88 4.60
N ALA A 59 9.59 -6.94 5.48
CA ALA A 59 10.76 -7.80 5.32
C ALA A 59 10.35 -9.28 5.28
N LEU A 60 9.44 -9.71 6.16
CA LEU A 60 8.90 -11.07 6.14
C LEU A 60 8.13 -11.37 4.84
N THR A 61 7.31 -10.42 4.39
CA THR A 61 6.60 -10.53 3.10
C THR A 61 7.57 -10.69 1.94
N LEU A 62 8.61 -9.85 1.89
CA LEU A 62 9.65 -9.91 0.87
C LEU A 62 10.36 -11.27 0.87
N LEU A 63 10.74 -11.76 2.05
CA LEU A 63 11.42 -13.04 2.20
C LEU A 63 10.55 -14.20 1.73
N CYS A 64 9.27 -14.23 2.10
CA CYS A 64 8.37 -15.30 1.69
C CYS A 64 7.99 -15.21 0.20
N ASP A 65 7.78 -14.01 -0.35
CA ASP A 65 7.51 -13.84 -1.78
C ASP A 65 8.74 -14.16 -2.64
N ALA A 66 9.94 -13.78 -2.24
CA ALA A 66 11.15 -14.23 -2.93
C ALA A 66 11.37 -15.73 -2.75
N GLY A 67 11.18 -16.24 -1.53
CA GLY A 67 11.37 -17.65 -1.19
C GLY A 67 10.48 -18.59 -1.98
N LYS A 68 9.19 -18.28 -2.15
CA LYS A 68 8.29 -19.13 -2.96
C LYS A 68 8.70 -19.17 -4.43
N GLY A 69 9.20 -18.06 -4.98
CA GLY A 69 9.77 -18.01 -6.33
C GLY A 69 11.01 -18.90 -6.44
N PHE A 70 11.96 -18.70 -5.53
CA PHE A 70 13.20 -19.47 -5.46
C PHE A 70 12.94 -20.98 -5.36
N ILE A 71 12.12 -21.40 -4.40
CA ILE A 71 11.81 -22.81 -4.17
C ILE A 71 11.15 -23.41 -5.41
N SER A 72 10.21 -22.71 -6.03
CA SER A 72 9.47 -23.22 -7.19
C SER A 72 10.39 -23.51 -8.38
N THR A 73 11.31 -22.58 -8.71
CA THR A 73 12.26 -22.80 -9.80
C THR A 73 13.36 -23.77 -9.42
N TRP A 74 13.96 -23.64 -8.23
CA TRP A 74 15.08 -24.48 -7.80
C TRP A 74 14.65 -25.95 -7.65
N LEU A 75 13.56 -26.20 -6.91
CA LEU A 75 13.04 -27.54 -6.70
C LEU A 75 12.46 -28.11 -8.00
N GLY A 76 11.79 -27.29 -8.81
CA GLY A 76 11.29 -27.70 -10.12
C GLY A 76 12.41 -28.15 -11.06
N GLY A 77 13.50 -27.39 -11.12
CA GLY A 77 14.68 -27.74 -11.90
C GLY A 77 15.35 -29.01 -11.37
N TRP A 78 15.51 -29.14 -10.04
CA TRP A 78 16.08 -30.33 -9.43
C TRP A 78 15.24 -31.58 -9.73
N ILE A 79 13.92 -31.54 -9.59
CA ILE A 79 13.03 -32.66 -9.92
C ILE A 79 13.18 -33.07 -11.39
N LEU A 80 13.23 -32.11 -12.32
CA LEU A 80 13.43 -32.40 -13.74
C LEU A 80 14.81 -33.02 -14.02
N ALA A 81 15.85 -32.54 -13.35
CA ALA A 81 17.20 -33.09 -13.46
C ALA A 81 17.26 -34.55 -13.00
N GLU A 82 16.69 -34.86 -11.84
CA GLU A 82 16.66 -36.23 -11.31
C GLU A 82 15.85 -37.18 -12.19
N LEU A 83 14.67 -36.76 -12.65
CA LEU A 83 13.77 -37.64 -13.42
C LEU A 83 14.23 -37.91 -14.85
N PHE A 84 14.90 -36.95 -15.50
CA PHE A 84 15.16 -37.01 -16.94
C PHE A 84 16.64 -36.91 -17.33
N PHE A 85 17.50 -36.41 -16.44
CA PHE A 85 18.89 -36.07 -16.75
C PHE A 85 19.90 -36.68 -15.78
N GLY A 86 19.50 -37.70 -15.00
CA GLY A 86 20.39 -38.41 -14.07
C GLY A 86 20.96 -37.52 -12.96
N GLY A 87 20.22 -36.47 -12.58
CA GLY A 87 20.63 -35.52 -11.56
C GLY A 87 21.52 -34.38 -12.06
N ASP A 88 21.87 -34.32 -13.35
CA ASP A 88 22.66 -33.23 -13.91
C ASP A 88 21.77 -32.03 -14.32
N PRO A 89 21.83 -30.89 -13.63
CA PRO A 89 21.03 -29.71 -13.96
C PRO A 89 21.60 -28.92 -15.16
N SER A 90 22.79 -29.24 -15.66
CA SER A 90 23.45 -28.50 -16.76
C SER A 90 22.59 -28.47 -18.04
N LEU A 91 21.82 -29.53 -18.28
CA LEU A 91 20.92 -29.64 -19.43
C LEU A 91 19.68 -28.72 -19.35
N LEU A 92 19.38 -28.18 -18.16
CA LEU A 92 18.31 -27.22 -17.89
C LEU A 92 18.82 -25.76 -17.86
N ALA A 93 20.12 -25.53 -18.10
CA ALA A 93 20.67 -24.18 -18.18
C ALA A 93 20.01 -23.37 -19.31
N PRO A 94 19.94 -22.03 -19.20
CA PRO A 94 19.29 -21.18 -20.21
C PRO A 94 19.77 -21.36 -21.67
N ASP A 95 21.06 -21.65 -21.83
CA ASP A 95 21.75 -21.94 -23.10
C ASP A 95 21.71 -23.41 -23.52
N ALA A 96 21.18 -24.30 -22.66
CA ALA A 96 21.07 -25.72 -22.94
C ALA A 96 19.76 -26.10 -23.64
N ALA A 97 19.74 -27.30 -24.24
CA ALA A 97 18.63 -27.80 -25.05
C ALA A 97 17.27 -27.86 -24.31
N TYR A 98 17.28 -27.99 -22.98
CA TYR A 98 16.08 -28.06 -22.16
C TYR A 98 15.88 -26.84 -21.24
N GLY A 99 16.62 -25.75 -21.48
CA GLY A 99 16.47 -24.49 -20.74
C GLY A 99 15.03 -23.95 -20.76
N TRP A 100 14.29 -24.20 -21.83
CA TRP A 100 12.87 -23.82 -21.96
C TRP A 100 12.00 -24.27 -20.78
N CYS A 101 12.31 -25.40 -20.14
CA CYS A 101 11.63 -25.87 -18.93
C CYS A 101 11.69 -24.81 -17.82
N MET A 102 12.88 -24.27 -17.57
CA MET A 102 13.12 -23.26 -16.53
C MET A 102 12.46 -21.93 -16.87
N GLY A 103 12.52 -21.52 -18.15
CA GLY A 103 11.83 -20.32 -18.62
C GLY A 103 10.30 -20.41 -18.40
N CYS A 104 9.71 -21.57 -18.72
CA CYS A 104 8.29 -21.83 -18.51
C CYS A 104 7.89 -21.87 -17.03
N ILE A 105 8.70 -22.49 -16.16
CA ILE A 105 8.45 -22.52 -14.71
C ILE A 105 8.56 -21.11 -14.12
N PHE A 106 9.55 -20.33 -14.54
CA PHE A 106 9.70 -18.93 -14.10
C PHE A 106 8.48 -18.09 -14.54
N LEU A 107 8.02 -18.24 -15.79
CA LEU A 107 6.80 -17.58 -16.26
C LEU A 107 5.59 -17.97 -15.40
N ALA A 108 5.44 -19.25 -15.06
CA ALA A 108 4.37 -19.73 -14.19
C ALA A 108 4.43 -19.11 -12.78
N CYS A 109 5.62 -18.93 -12.21
CA CYS A 109 5.80 -18.26 -10.91
C CYS A 109 5.27 -16.81 -10.95
N ILE A 110 5.65 -16.06 -11.99
CA ILE A 110 5.23 -14.66 -12.18
C ILE A 110 3.73 -14.57 -12.40
N CYS A 111 3.18 -15.40 -13.28
CA CYS A 111 1.75 -15.47 -13.53
C CYS A 111 0.98 -15.84 -12.27
N GLY A 112 1.47 -16.80 -11.48
CA GLY A 112 0.86 -17.19 -10.21
C GLY A 112 0.75 -16.01 -9.25
N HIS A 113 1.80 -15.22 -9.11
CA HIS A 113 1.79 -14.08 -8.18
C HIS A 113 0.96 -12.89 -8.68
N ILE A 114 1.02 -12.56 -9.98
CA ILE A 114 0.31 -11.41 -10.56
C ILE A 114 -1.17 -11.74 -10.75
N PHE A 115 -1.48 -12.93 -11.27
CA PHE A 115 -2.83 -13.42 -11.52
C PHE A 115 -3.23 -14.45 -10.46
N SER A 116 -3.01 -14.13 -9.18
CA SER A 116 -3.24 -15.09 -8.09
C SER A 116 -4.68 -15.62 -8.06
N PRO A 117 -4.88 -16.96 -8.10
CA PRO A 117 -6.21 -17.54 -8.02
C PRO A 117 -6.88 -17.29 -6.66
N TYR A 118 -6.09 -17.06 -5.61
CA TYR A 118 -6.57 -16.77 -4.26
C TYR A 118 -7.05 -15.33 -4.08
N LEU A 119 -6.77 -14.45 -5.06
CA LEU A 119 -7.13 -13.03 -5.06
C LEU A 119 -7.96 -12.65 -6.27
N HIS A 120 -8.78 -13.56 -6.79
CA HIS A 120 -9.63 -13.32 -7.97
C HIS A 120 -8.81 -12.77 -9.16
N PHE A 121 -7.61 -13.30 -9.37
CA PHE A 121 -6.65 -12.91 -10.41
C PHE A 121 -6.16 -11.45 -10.31
N ARG A 122 -6.26 -10.83 -9.12
CA ARG A 122 -5.75 -9.49 -8.80
C ARG A 122 -4.67 -9.56 -7.72
N GLY A 123 -3.50 -10.06 -8.09
CA GLY A 123 -2.37 -10.27 -7.21
C GLY A 123 -1.39 -9.09 -7.10
N GLY A 124 -0.13 -9.41 -6.83
CA GLY A 124 0.95 -8.42 -6.70
C GLY A 124 1.60 -8.05 -8.04
N LYS A 125 2.79 -7.46 -7.97
CA LYS A 125 3.54 -6.98 -9.15
C LYS A 125 4.68 -7.88 -9.62
N GLY A 126 4.99 -8.92 -8.85
CA GLY A 126 5.92 -9.98 -9.28
C GLY A 126 7.40 -9.71 -9.08
N ILE A 127 7.83 -8.55 -8.57
CA ILE A 127 9.26 -8.21 -8.46
C ILE A 127 10.00 -9.11 -7.46
N ALA A 128 9.48 -9.28 -6.25
CA ALA A 128 10.08 -10.16 -5.24
C ALA A 128 10.12 -11.62 -5.69
N VAL A 129 8.98 -12.12 -6.20
CA VAL A 129 8.86 -13.47 -6.76
C VAL A 129 9.82 -13.67 -7.93
N GLY A 130 9.95 -12.66 -8.80
CA GLY A 130 10.82 -12.72 -9.96
C GLY A 130 12.29 -12.75 -9.63
N PHE A 131 12.72 -11.95 -8.65
CA PHE A 131 14.07 -12.01 -8.13
C PHE A 131 14.38 -13.39 -7.54
N GLY A 132 13.49 -13.90 -6.68
CA GLY A 132 13.65 -15.23 -6.08
C GLY A 132 13.69 -16.35 -7.11
N ALA A 133 12.76 -16.34 -8.07
CA ALA A 133 12.70 -17.32 -9.15
C ALA A 133 13.95 -17.27 -10.03
N ALA A 134 14.43 -16.08 -10.41
CA ALA A 134 15.70 -15.94 -11.11
C ALA A 134 16.86 -16.55 -10.30
N LEU A 135 16.93 -16.26 -9.00
CA LEU A 135 17.99 -16.78 -8.13
C LEU A 135 17.96 -18.31 -8.02
N GLY A 136 16.78 -18.93 -8.13
CA GLY A 136 16.61 -20.38 -8.04
C GLY A 136 17.20 -21.16 -9.21
N PHE A 137 17.45 -20.53 -10.36
CA PHE A 137 18.07 -21.18 -11.52
C PHE A 137 19.31 -20.47 -12.06
N SER A 138 19.47 -19.17 -11.83
CA SER A 138 20.56 -18.35 -12.34
C SER A 138 20.85 -17.17 -11.41
N TRP A 139 21.82 -17.35 -10.52
CA TRP A 139 22.32 -16.26 -9.67
C TRP A 139 22.86 -15.05 -10.47
N PRO A 140 23.51 -15.20 -11.65
CA PRO A 140 23.97 -14.04 -12.43
C PRO A 140 22.82 -13.17 -12.93
N ILE A 141 21.71 -13.78 -13.41
CA ILE A 141 20.52 -13.02 -13.81
C ILE A 141 19.93 -12.31 -12.59
N ALA A 142 19.75 -13.01 -11.47
CA ALA A 142 19.18 -12.43 -10.26
C ALA A 142 19.98 -11.23 -9.75
N LEU A 143 21.31 -11.35 -9.73
CA LEU A 143 22.20 -10.26 -9.34
C LEU A 143 22.15 -9.10 -10.34
N GLY A 144 22.16 -9.38 -11.65
CA GLY A 144 22.02 -8.36 -12.69
C GLY A 144 20.71 -7.57 -12.57
N LEU A 145 19.60 -8.26 -12.29
CA LEU A 145 18.30 -7.64 -12.02
C LEU A 145 18.33 -6.76 -10.77
N LEU A 146 18.95 -7.24 -9.69
CA LEU A 146 19.08 -6.48 -8.44
C LEU A 146 19.93 -5.21 -8.63
N VAL A 147 21.03 -5.32 -9.39
CA VAL A 147 21.88 -4.18 -9.75
C VAL A 147 21.10 -3.18 -10.60
N CYS A 148 20.43 -3.62 -11.66
CA CYS A 148 19.61 -2.76 -12.51
C CYS A 148 18.50 -2.05 -11.71
N TRP A 149 17.80 -2.81 -10.87
CA TRP A 149 16.81 -2.28 -9.94
C TRP A 149 17.41 -1.19 -9.06
N GLY A 150 18.53 -1.45 -8.40
CA GLY A 150 19.20 -0.53 -7.49
C GLY A 150 19.70 0.74 -8.18
N LEU A 151 20.33 0.60 -9.36
CA LEU A 151 20.86 1.73 -10.15
C LEU A 151 19.76 2.69 -10.61
N CYS A 152 18.56 2.19 -10.88
CA CYS A 152 17.43 3.04 -11.29
C CYS A 152 16.61 3.53 -10.08
N MET A 153 16.46 2.70 -9.04
CA MET A 153 15.71 3.05 -7.83
C MET A 153 16.43 4.08 -6.98
N ALA A 154 17.73 3.94 -6.74
CA ALA A 154 18.50 4.80 -5.83
C ALA A 154 18.47 6.30 -6.23
N PRO A 155 18.78 6.70 -7.48
CA PRO A 155 18.74 8.12 -7.86
C PRO A 155 17.31 8.64 -7.99
N SER A 156 16.35 7.81 -8.41
CA SER A 156 14.95 8.23 -8.55
C SER A 156 14.19 8.27 -7.22
N ARG A 157 14.71 7.60 -6.18
CA ARG A 157 14.04 7.32 -4.91
C ARG A 157 12.66 6.69 -5.06
N ARG A 158 12.41 5.98 -6.17
CA ARG A 158 11.11 5.38 -6.51
C ARG A 158 11.27 3.90 -6.82
N VAL A 159 10.64 3.05 -6.00
CA VAL A 159 10.66 1.58 -6.17
C VAL A 159 10.16 1.17 -7.56
N SER A 160 9.10 1.80 -8.05
CA SER A 160 8.49 1.47 -9.34
C SER A 160 9.44 1.68 -10.51
N VAL A 161 10.30 2.71 -10.47
CA VAL A 161 11.30 2.97 -11.53
C VAL A 161 12.31 1.83 -11.59
N GLY A 162 12.87 1.43 -10.44
CA GLY A 162 13.77 0.28 -10.38
C GLY A 162 13.10 -1.02 -10.82
N SER A 163 11.86 -1.24 -10.39
CA SER A 163 11.08 -2.45 -10.73
C SER A 163 10.83 -2.59 -12.23
N ILE A 164 10.44 -1.49 -12.89
CA ILE A 164 10.23 -1.46 -14.34
C ILE A 164 11.56 -1.65 -15.07
N ALA A 165 12.63 -0.98 -14.62
CA ALA A 165 13.97 -1.14 -15.21
C ALA A 165 14.46 -2.60 -15.14
N ALA A 166 14.32 -3.25 -13.98
CA ALA A 166 14.67 -4.67 -13.82
C ALA A 166 13.83 -5.57 -14.72
N ALA A 167 12.52 -5.33 -14.82
CA ALA A 167 11.65 -6.09 -15.71
C ALA A 167 12.07 -5.96 -17.19
N VAL A 168 12.39 -4.75 -17.64
CA VAL A 168 12.87 -4.50 -19.01
C VAL A 168 14.25 -5.12 -19.21
N ALA A 169 15.13 -5.08 -18.21
CA ALA A 169 16.48 -5.63 -18.28
C ALA A 169 16.51 -7.16 -18.35
N LEU A 170 15.48 -7.85 -17.87
CA LEU A 170 15.43 -9.32 -17.82
C LEU A 170 15.80 -10.01 -19.15
N PRO A 171 15.10 -9.76 -20.28
CA PRO A 171 15.44 -10.41 -21.56
C PRO A 171 16.83 -10.03 -22.07
N PHE A 172 17.31 -8.80 -21.81
CA PHE A 172 18.67 -8.42 -22.22
C PHE A 172 19.72 -9.15 -21.39
N LEU A 173 19.53 -9.23 -20.07
CA LEU A 173 20.44 -9.93 -19.17
C LEU A 173 20.48 -11.43 -19.49
N SER A 174 19.33 -12.09 -19.69
CA SER A 174 19.32 -13.50 -20.09
C SER A 174 20.02 -13.73 -21.43
N PHE A 175 19.75 -12.88 -22.41
CA PHE A 175 20.36 -12.99 -23.74
C PHE A 175 21.87 -12.83 -23.71
N PHE A 176 22.39 -11.79 -23.05
CA PHE A 176 23.83 -11.51 -23.05
C PHE A 176 24.65 -12.42 -22.12
N ILE A 177 24.09 -12.83 -20.98
CA ILE A 177 24.80 -13.72 -20.04
C ILE A 177 24.95 -15.13 -20.63
N TYR A 178 23.93 -15.60 -21.36
CA TYR A 178 23.85 -16.97 -21.86
C TYR A 178 23.99 -17.06 -23.38
N TYR A 179 24.61 -16.09 -24.03
CA TYR A 179 24.76 -16.11 -25.49
C TYR A 179 25.66 -17.28 -25.96
N PRO A 180 25.24 -18.10 -26.94
CA PRO A 180 23.96 -18.07 -27.64
C PRO A 180 22.82 -18.74 -26.84
N VAL A 181 21.88 -17.93 -26.35
CA VAL A 181 20.75 -18.43 -25.56
C VAL A 181 19.73 -19.12 -26.46
N THR A 182 19.03 -20.13 -25.94
CA THR A 182 17.95 -20.76 -26.72
C THR A 182 16.74 -19.84 -26.80
N TRP A 183 16.15 -19.68 -27.99
CA TRP A 183 14.90 -18.92 -28.14
C TRP A 183 13.75 -19.48 -27.31
N ALA A 184 13.76 -20.80 -27.06
CA ALA A 184 12.75 -21.45 -26.25
C ALA A 184 12.83 -21.06 -24.76
N PHE A 185 14.00 -20.65 -24.26
CA PHE A 185 14.15 -20.01 -22.94
C PHE A 185 13.86 -18.50 -22.98
N GLU A 186 14.32 -17.83 -24.04
CA GLU A 186 14.28 -16.37 -24.15
C GLU A 186 12.87 -15.81 -24.34
N VAL A 187 12.01 -16.50 -25.10
CA VAL A 187 10.61 -16.08 -25.31
C VAL A 187 9.85 -15.93 -23.97
N PRO A 188 9.90 -16.90 -23.03
CA PRO A 188 9.37 -16.69 -21.69
C PRO A 188 9.91 -15.46 -20.96
N MET A 189 11.19 -15.09 -21.11
CA MET A 189 11.76 -13.90 -20.44
C MET A 189 11.15 -12.62 -20.97
N ILE A 190 10.95 -12.53 -22.29
CA ILE A 190 10.25 -11.42 -22.94
C ILE A 190 8.79 -11.33 -22.44
N LEU A 191 8.09 -12.46 -22.34
CA LEU A 191 6.71 -12.49 -21.83
C LEU A 191 6.64 -12.03 -20.37
N ILE A 192 7.56 -12.48 -19.51
CA ILE A 192 7.65 -12.02 -18.12
C ILE A 192 7.84 -10.50 -18.06
N ALA A 193 8.78 -9.96 -18.85
CA ALA A 193 9.02 -8.53 -18.90
C ALA A 193 7.76 -7.74 -19.27
N LEU A 194 7.04 -8.17 -20.31
CA LEU A 194 5.79 -7.55 -20.75
C LEU A 194 4.70 -7.61 -19.67
N ILE A 195 4.51 -8.77 -19.03
CA ILE A 195 3.51 -8.96 -17.98
C ILE A 195 3.82 -8.09 -16.75
N VAL A 196 5.08 -8.05 -16.32
CA VAL A 196 5.50 -7.24 -15.16
C VAL A 196 5.37 -5.75 -15.46
N VAL A 197 5.75 -5.29 -16.65
CA VAL A 197 5.57 -3.89 -17.07
C VAL A 197 4.07 -3.53 -17.09
N TRP A 198 3.22 -4.40 -17.64
CA TRP A 198 1.77 -4.22 -17.60
C TRP A 198 1.23 -4.18 -16.15
N ALA A 199 1.73 -5.03 -15.25
CA ALA A 199 1.33 -5.01 -13.84
C ALA A 199 1.69 -3.67 -13.14
N HIS A 200 2.64 -2.91 -13.69
CA HIS A 200 3.05 -1.58 -13.22
C HIS A 200 2.34 -0.41 -13.92
N ARG A 201 1.36 -0.65 -14.80
CA ARG A 201 0.62 0.41 -15.54
C ARG A 201 0.12 1.56 -14.67
N ASP A 202 -0.33 1.28 -13.45
CA ASP A 202 -0.81 2.32 -12.52
C ASP A 202 0.34 3.18 -11.98
N ASN A 203 1.52 2.59 -11.76
CA ASN A 203 2.72 3.34 -11.39
C ASN A 203 3.27 4.14 -12.57
N ILE A 204 3.22 3.59 -13.78
CA ILE A 204 3.63 4.31 -14.99
C ILE A 204 2.76 5.56 -15.16
N LYS A 205 1.45 5.43 -14.96
CA LYS A 205 0.53 6.57 -14.96
C LYS A 205 0.92 7.60 -13.90
N LYS A 206 1.13 7.19 -12.64
CA LYS A 206 1.55 8.09 -11.55
C LYS A 206 2.91 8.73 -11.78
N LEU A 207 3.88 8.03 -12.38
CA LEU A 207 5.19 8.55 -12.75
C LEU A 207 5.08 9.64 -13.80
N ARG A 208 4.26 9.41 -14.84
CA ARG A 208 3.97 10.41 -15.88
C ARG A 208 3.28 11.64 -15.30
N ASP A 209 2.36 11.43 -14.36
CA ASP A 209 1.58 12.49 -13.74
C ASP A 209 2.35 13.17 -12.56
N GLY A 210 3.57 12.74 -12.25
CA GLY A 210 4.41 13.31 -11.17
C GLY A 210 4.01 12.91 -9.73
N ASN A 211 2.99 12.05 -9.58
CA ASN A 211 2.34 11.72 -8.31
C ASN A 211 2.84 10.42 -7.67
N GLU A 212 3.92 9.83 -8.16
CA GLU A 212 4.47 8.58 -7.62
C GLU A 212 5.24 8.86 -6.32
N ALA A 213 4.71 8.35 -5.20
CA ALA A 213 5.29 8.53 -3.88
C ALA A 213 6.71 7.92 -3.78
N PRO A 214 7.68 8.65 -3.22
CA PRO A 214 9.03 8.15 -3.00
C PRO A 214 9.03 6.96 -2.02
N MET A 215 10.14 6.23 -2.01
CA MET A 215 10.40 5.21 -1.00
C MET A 215 10.57 5.91 0.36
N ALA A 216 9.72 5.55 1.33
CA ALA A 216 9.84 5.94 2.73
C ALA A 216 9.97 4.66 3.56
N PHE A 217 10.99 4.58 4.40
CA PHE A 217 11.10 3.55 5.42
C PHE A 217 10.56 4.11 6.73
N ALA A 218 9.96 3.26 7.56
CA ALA A 218 9.16 3.62 8.74
C ALA A 218 9.90 4.41 9.85
N ASN A 219 11.16 4.80 9.67
CA ASN A 219 11.83 5.72 10.58
C ASN A 219 11.40 7.17 10.37
N ASP A 220 10.79 7.52 9.24
CA ASP A 220 10.25 8.87 8.99
C ASP A 220 8.85 9.07 9.64
N ALA A 221 8.28 8.04 10.29
CA ALA A 221 6.97 8.13 10.93
C ALA A 221 7.03 8.67 12.37
N GLN A 222 8.17 8.53 13.06
CA GLN A 222 8.37 9.15 14.38
C GLN A 222 8.65 10.65 14.27
N ASP A 223 9.29 11.10 13.19
CA ASP A 223 9.55 12.54 12.98
C ASP A 223 8.29 13.30 12.54
N GLN A 224 7.28 12.63 11.95
CA GLN A 224 6.01 13.28 11.61
C GLN A 224 5.05 13.44 12.79
N GLU A 225 5.10 12.53 13.77
CA GLU A 225 4.34 12.67 15.02
C GLU A 225 4.93 13.79 15.91
N ASP A 226 6.26 13.97 15.90
CA ASP A 226 6.95 15.03 16.66
C ASP A 226 6.84 16.43 16.00
N THR A 227 6.63 16.52 14.68
CA THR A 227 6.27 17.79 14.01
C THR A 227 4.78 18.16 14.10
N LEU A 228 3.94 17.27 14.63
CA LEU A 228 2.52 17.52 14.90
C LEU A 228 2.22 17.70 16.40
N ALA A 229 3.25 17.70 17.25
CA ALA A 229 3.13 18.32 18.57
C ALA A 229 2.77 19.80 18.35
N PRO A 230 1.73 20.33 19.01
CA PRO A 230 1.30 21.70 18.78
C PRO A 230 2.45 22.65 19.15
N GLU A 231 3.03 23.34 18.16
CA GLU A 231 3.87 24.51 18.45
C GLU A 231 3.04 25.45 19.34
N PRO A 232 3.57 25.95 20.47
CA PRO A 232 2.84 26.89 21.30
C PRO A 232 2.39 28.07 20.44
N ALA A 233 1.14 28.48 20.63
CA ALA A 233 0.33 29.39 19.81
C ALA A 233 0.87 30.84 19.65
N THR A 234 2.18 31.04 19.69
CA THR A 234 2.84 32.36 19.66
C THR A 234 3.36 32.72 18.26
N LYS A 235 3.52 31.78 17.32
CA LYS A 235 3.97 32.08 15.94
C LYS A 235 2.87 32.21 14.89
N ALA A 236 1.73 31.52 15.06
CA ALA A 236 0.60 31.61 14.12
C ALA A 236 -0.07 33.00 14.14
N VAL A 237 -0.06 33.67 15.30
CA VAL A 237 -0.61 35.03 15.47
C VAL A 237 0.27 36.09 14.78
N ALA A 238 1.59 35.88 14.70
CA ALA A 238 2.52 36.83 14.09
C ALA A 238 2.43 36.85 12.54
N GLN A 239 2.09 35.73 11.90
CA GLN A 239 1.98 35.64 10.44
C GLN A 239 0.61 36.11 9.91
N SER A 240 -0.44 36.03 10.73
CA SER A 240 -1.78 36.57 10.43
C SER A 240 -1.82 38.11 10.44
N ALA A 241 -1.04 38.75 11.31
CA ALA A 241 -0.95 40.21 11.37
C ALA A 241 -0.26 40.81 10.13
N ALA A 242 0.76 40.14 9.58
CA ALA A 242 1.49 40.63 8.40
C ALA A 242 0.69 40.50 7.09
N ALA A 243 -0.27 39.58 7.01
CA ALA A 243 -1.10 39.39 5.83
C ALA A 243 -2.26 40.40 5.73
N LYS A 244 -2.66 41.03 6.85
CA LYS A 244 -3.73 42.04 6.89
C LYS A 244 -3.29 43.42 6.38
N ASP A 245 -2.00 43.75 6.44
CA ASP A 245 -1.49 45.03 5.94
C ASP A 245 -1.27 45.06 4.41
N ALA A 246 -1.21 43.88 3.76
CA ALA A 246 -0.94 43.77 2.32
C ALA A 246 -2.20 43.89 1.44
N VAL A 247 -3.41 43.80 2.00
CA VAL A 247 -4.67 43.78 1.24
C VAL A 247 -5.31 45.18 1.12
N THR A 248 -4.78 46.20 1.79
CA THR A 248 -5.32 47.58 1.77
C THR A 248 -4.71 48.49 0.70
N GLN A 249 -4.03 47.93 -0.31
CA GLN A 249 -3.50 48.68 -1.45
C GLN A 249 -3.72 47.94 -2.78
N THR A 250 -4.94 47.93 -3.29
CA THR A 250 -5.24 47.96 -4.74
C THR A 250 -6.75 48.07 -4.90
N GLY A 251 -7.22 49.24 -5.34
CA GLY A 251 -8.65 49.51 -5.54
C GLY A 251 -9.23 48.88 -6.81
N GLY A 252 -10.54 48.59 -6.78
CA GLY A 252 -11.34 48.48 -8.01
C GLY A 252 -12.56 47.54 -8.00
N ILE A 253 -13.70 48.06 -7.51
CA ILE A 253 -15.13 47.79 -7.89
C ILE A 253 -15.79 46.43 -7.49
N PRO A 254 -17.00 46.46 -6.86
CA PRO A 254 -17.60 45.32 -6.18
C PRO A 254 -18.57 44.50 -7.04
N ARG A 255 -18.68 43.20 -6.74
CA ARG A 255 -19.82 42.34 -7.08
C ARG A 255 -20.06 41.37 -5.94
N ASP A 256 -20.85 41.81 -4.96
CA ASP A 256 -21.35 40.93 -3.91
C ASP A 256 -22.32 39.92 -4.54
N THR A 257 -21.96 38.65 -4.51
CA THR A 257 -22.91 37.57 -4.82
C THR A 257 -23.52 37.03 -3.52
N PRO A 258 -24.79 36.57 -3.52
CA PRO A 258 -25.46 36.06 -2.32
C PRO A 258 -24.71 34.93 -1.59
N LEU A 259 -23.88 34.16 -2.32
CA LEU A 259 -23.05 33.08 -1.77
C LEU A 259 -21.91 33.60 -0.87
N GLU A 260 -21.38 34.80 -1.13
CA GLU A 260 -20.31 35.40 -0.31
C GLU A 260 -20.84 36.02 1.00
N GLN A 261 -22.15 36.29 1.08
CA GLN A 261 -22.81 36.67 2.33
C GLN A 261 -23.08 35.44 3.22
N GLU A 262 -23.34 34.29 2.61
CA GLU A 262 -23.54 33.01 3.29
C GLU A 262 -22.21 32.46 3.84
N GLU A 263 -21.12 32.58 3.06
CA GLU A 263 -19.78 32.18 3.49
C GLU A 263 -19.24 33.07 4.63
N ARG A 264 -19.57 34.37 4.65
CA ARG A 264 -19.24 35.26 5.79
C ARG A 264 -20.05 34.95 7.04
N ALA A 265 -21.31 34.52 6.92
CA ALA A 265 -22.12 34.10 8.06
C ALA A 265 -21.59 32.79 8.69
N ILE A 266 -21.04 31.89 7.86
CA ILE A 266 -20.41 30.64 8.32
C ILE A 266 -19.07 30.91 9.02
N VAL A 267 -18.28 31.87 8.52
CA VAL A 267 -16.96 32.20 9.10
C VAL A 267 -17.06 33.05 10.36
N ASP A 268 -18.06 33.93 10.50
CA ASP A 268 -18.26 34.74 11.72
C ASP A 268 -18.98 33.97 12.85
N ALA A 269 -19.55 32.79 12.58
CA ALA A 269 -20.19 31.95 13.61
C ALA A 269 -19.19 31.14 14.46
N ASP A 270 -17.91 31.06 14.07
CA ASP A 270 -16.94 30.15 14.70
C ASP A 270 -15.98 30.83 15.69
N ALA A 271 -16.34 32.01 16.21
CA ALA A 271 -15.46 32.80 17.06
C ALA A 271 -15.89 32.98 18.53
N LYS A 272 -17.05 32.46 18.98
CA LYS A 272 -17.45 32.55 20.40
C LYS A 272 -18.40 31.43 20.82
N GLU A 273 -17.98 30.67 21.84
CA GLU A 273 -18.75 29.69 22.63
C GLU A 273 -19.01 28.32 21.98
N ALA A 274 -17.99 27.44 22.03
CA ALA A 274 -18.20 26.00 21.92
C ALA A 274 -18.93 25.48 23.17
N GLY A 275 -20.26 25.48 23.11
CA GLY A 275 -21.14 24.83 24.07
C GLY A 275 -21.71 23.49 23.53
N PRO A 276 -22.34 22.68 24.40
CA PRO A 276 -22.82 21.33 24.11
C PRO A 276 -23.92 21.21 23.02
N ASP A 277 -24.40 22.33 22.47
CA ASP A 277 -25.40 22.34 21.38
C ASP A 277 -24.80 22.08 19.98
N SER A 278 -23.47 22.05 19.84
CA SER A 278 -22.78 21.81 18.56
C SER A 278 -22.82 20.35 18.07
N VAL A 279 -23.07 19.39 18.97
CA VAL A 279 -23.14 17.95 18.62
C VAL A 279 -24.49 17.58 18.00
N ALA A 280 -25.57 18.18 18.49
CA ALA A 280 -26.92 17.98 17.96
C ALA A 280 -27.05 18.52 16.51
N ALA A 281 -26.45 19.68 16.23
CA ALA A 281 -26.45 20.27 14.89
C ALA A 281 -25.65 19.42 13.87
N VAL A 282 -24.56 18.79 14.30
CA VAL A 282 -23.77 17.88 13.46
C VAL A 282 -24.50 16.55 13.22
N GLN A 283 -25.25 16.04 14.20
CA GLN A 283 -26.10 14.86 14.03
C GLN A 283 -27.27 15.13 13.08
N GLU A 284 -27.94 16.27 13.20
CA GLU A 284 -29.05 16.66 12.33
C GLU A 284 -28.59 16.86 10.87
N ALA A 285 -27.44 17.51 10.67
CA ALA A 285 -26.83 17.68 9.33
C ALA A 285 -26.37 16.35 8.70
N ALA A 286 -25.89 15.40 9.50
CA ALA A 286 -25.50 14.08 9.03
C ALA A 286 -26.72 13.21 8.64
N GLN A 287 -27.83 13.37 9.35
CA GLN A 287 -29.08 12.64 9.09
C GLN A 287 -29.75 13.15 7.81
N GLU A 288 -29.73 14.47 7.58
CA GLU A 288 -30.27 15.11 6.37
C GLU A 288 -29.44 14.75 5.11
N ALA A 289 -28.13 14.58 5.25
CA ALA A 289 -27.25 14.13 4.17
C ALA A 289 -27.51 12.66 3.78
N ALA A 290 -27.78 11.79 4.77
CA ALA A 290 -28.11 10.38 4.53
C ALA A 290 -29.47 10.18 3.84
N GLU A 291 -30.47 11.02 4.15
CA GLU A 291 -31.78 11.00 3.48
C GLU A 291 -31.71 11.46 2.02
N LYS A 292 -30.87 12.47 1.72
CA LYS A 292 -30.64 12.97 0.35
C LYS A 292 -29.94 11.95 -0.54
N ASP A 293 -29.00 11.17 0.00
CA ASP A 293 -28.32 10.11 -0.75
C ASP A 293 -29.25 8.93 -1.09
N ALA A 294 -30.18 8.58 -0.18
CA ALA A 294 -31.18 7.53 -0.41
C ALA A 294 -32.17 7.86 -1.55
N GLN A 295 -32.46 9.15 -1.78
CA GLN A 295 -33.35 9.61 -2.85
C GLN A 295 -32.65 9.73 -4.23
N SER A 296 -31.31 9.63 -4.27
CA SER A 296 -30.50 9.83 -5.49
C SER A 296 -30.17 8.55 -6.28
N LEU A 297 -30.65 7.39 -5.82
CA LEU A 297 -30.39 6.10 -6.47
C LEU A 297 -31.17 5.94 -7.80
N PRO A 298 -30.52 5.53 -8.90
CA PRO A 298 -31.15 5.46 -10.23
C PRO A 298 -32.23 4.38 -10.32
N GLU A 299 -33.32 4.68 -11.04
CA GLU A 299 -34.53 3.84 -11.24
C GLU A 299 -34.30 2.45 -11.90
N ALA A 300 -33.07 2.08 -12.26
CA ALA A 300 -32.76 0.81 -12.93
C ALA A 300 -32.67 -0.42 -11.99
N GLY A 301 -33.04 -0.29 -10.72
CA GLY A 301 -32.96 -1.35 -9.70
C GLY A 301 -34.27 -1.74 -9.03
N LYS A 302 -35.43 -1.20 -9.44
CA LYS A 302 -36.73 -1.43 -8.76
C LYS A 302 -37.31 -2.85 -8.85
N GLY A 303 -36.55 -3.83 -9.38
CA GLY A 303 -37.04 -5.20 -9.61
C GLY A 303 -36.28 -6.32 -8.91
N LEU A 304 -35.24 -6.05 -8.12
CA LEU A 304 -34.34 -7.11 -7.62
C LEU A 304 -33.85 -6.93 -6.17
N VAL A 305 -34.66 -6.44 -5.23
CA VAL A 305 -34.39 -6.67 -3.79
C VAL A 305 -35.72 -6.67 -3.02
N PHE A 306 -36.43 -7.79 -3.03
CA PHE A 306 -37.37 -8.11 -1.94
C PHE A 306 -36.70 -9.21 -1.12
N GLY A 307 -36.03 -8.82 -0.03
CA GLY A 307 -35.35 -9.76 0.85
C GLY A 307 -34.48 -9.18 1.97
N ASP A 308 -34.14 -7.88 1.96
CA ASP A 308 -33.13 -7.35 2.90
C ASP A 308 -33.50 -6.00 3.57
N GLU A 309 -34.78 -5.62 3.68
CA GLU A 309 -35.15 -4.42 4.48
C GLU A 309 -34.82 -4.62 5.97
N GLU A 310 -34.98 -5.84 6.49
CA GLU A 310 -34.66 -6.19 7.87
C GLU A 310 -33.15 -6.12 8.15
N LYS A 311 -32.31 -6.54 7.17
CA LYS A 311 -30.84 -6.48 7.30
C LYS A 311 -30.29 -5.06 7.15
N VAL A 312 -30.95 -4.21 6.38
CA VAL A 312 -30.57 -2.80 6.27
C VAL A 312 -30.94 -2.06 7.57
N SER A 313 -32.10 -2.36 8.18
CA SER A 313 -32.46 -1.84 9.50
C SER A 313 -31.46 -2.27 10.57
N GLU A 314 -31.11 -3.55 10.61
CA GLU A 314 -30.14 -4.10 11.57
C GLU A 314 -28.74 -3.46 11.41
N ALA A 315 -28.29 -3.24 10.17
CA ALA A 315 -27.02 -2.57 9.90
C ALA A 315 -27.00 -1.09 10.29
N VAL A 316 -28.15 -0.40 10.21
CA VAL A 316 -28.30 0.99 10.65
C VAL A 316 -28.30 1.08 12.17
N ASP A 317 -28.99 0.16 12.85
CA ASP A 317 -29.02 0.09 14.31
C ASP A 317 -27.63 -0.25 14.89
N ASP A 318 -26.89 -1.17 14.26
CA ASP A 318 -25.51 -1.50 14.64
C ASP A 318 -24.55 -0.31 14.44
N ALA A 319 -24.74 0.47 13.37
CA ALA A 319 -23.94 1.68 13.11
C ALA A 319 -24.24 2.78 14.12
N ALA A 320 -25.51 2.97 14.51
CA ALA A 320 -25.91 3.92 15.54
C ALA A 320 -25.33 3.55 16.92
N ALA A 321 -25.38 2.26 17.29
CA ALA A 321 -24.80 1.77 18.54
C ALA A 321 -23.26 1.92 18.58
N ALA A 322 -22.59 1.74 17.44
CA ALA A 322 -21.15 1.94 17.33
C ALA A 322 -20.74 3.42 17.48
N LEU A 323 -21.54 4.34 16.92
CA LEU A 323 -21.34 5.78 17.05
C LEU A 323 -21.56 6.26 18.49
N GLU A 324 -22.60 5.78 19.16
CA GLU A 324 -22.88 6.12 20.57
C GLU A 324 -21.74 5.64 21.49
N LYS A 325 -21.23 4.44 21.27
CA LYS A 325 -20.08 3.90 22.02
C LYS A 325 -18.79 4.69 21.77
N SER A 326 -18.60 5.20 20.55
CA SER A 326 -17.47 6.06 20.22
C SER A 326 -17.58 7.42 20.91
N ALA A 327 -18.78 8.01 20.96
CA ALA A 327 -19.03 9.28 21.64
C ALA A 327 -18.78 9.17 23.16
N GLN A 328 -19.28 8.11 23.80
CA GLN A 328 -19.02 7.83 25.21
C GLN A 328 -17.53 7.63 25.52
N ALA A 329 -16.78 6.99 24.60
CA ALA A 329 -15.34 6.80 24.77
C ALA A 329 -14.56 8.13 24.66
N GLN A 330 -14.99 9.03 23.78
CA GLN A 330 -14.41 10.37 23.63
C GLN A 330 -14.70 11.26 24.84
N GLU A 331 -15.92 11.21 25.38
CA GLU A 331 -16.29 11.96 26.59
C GLU A 331 -15.51 11.46 27.82
N ALA A 332 -15.35 10.15 27.98
CA ALA A 332 -14.54 9.57 29.04
C ALA A 332 -13.04 9.92 28.89
N GLN A 333 -12.57 10.15 27.67
CA GLN A 333 -11.19 10.59 27.41
C GLN A 333 -11.01 12.08 27.73
N ALA A 334 -12.00 12.92 27.41
CA ALA A 334 -11.99 14.34 27.78
C ALA A 334 -11.97 14.53 29.30
N GLN A 335 -12.81 13.78 30.04
CA GLN A 335 -12.82 13.83 31.51
C GLN A 335 -11.47 13.46 32.13
N LYS A 336 -10.77 12.47 31.57
CA LYS A 336 -9.42 12.08 32.04
C LYS A 336 -8.36 13.15 31.77
N ILE A 337 -8.50 13.91 30.68
CA ILE A 337 -7.60 15.01 30.35
C ILE A 337 -7.82 16.17 31.33
N ASP A 338 -9.08 16.50 31.63
CA ASP A 338 -9.41 17.55 32.61
C ASP A 338 -8.95 17.18 34.03
N GLU A 339 -9.12 15.92 34.44
CA GLU A 339 -8.60 15.43 35.73
C GLU A 339 -7.07 15.48 35.79
N ALA A 340 -6.37 15.14 34.71
CA ALA A 340 -4.91 15.20 34.64
C ALA A 340 -4.41 16.66 34.70
N ALA A 341 -5.07 17.59 34.00
CA ALA A 341 -4.74 19.00 34.04
C ALA A 341 -4.93 19.60 35.45
N ALA A 342 -6.02 19.22 36.14
CA ALA A 342 -6.27 19.66 37.51
C ALA A 342 -5.23 19.12 38.52
N GLN A 343 -4.75 17.89 38.32
CA GLN A 343 -3.68 17.30 39.14
C GLN A 343 -2.33 17.98 38.90
N GLU A 344 -2.04 18.36 37.66
CA GLU A 344 -0.81 19.07 37.29
C GLU A 344 -0.79 20.50 37.88
N GLU A 345 -1.89 21.24 37.79
CA GLU A 345 -2.03 22.55 38.43
C GLU A 345 -1.86 22.49 39.96
N ALA A 346 -2.44 21.47 40.60
CA ALA A 346 -2.29 21.24 42.04
C ALA A 346 -0.84 20.88 42.44
N HIS A 347 -0.13 20.13 41.59
CA HIS A 347 1.27 19.79 41.80
C HIS A 347 2.18 21.03 41.68
N VAL A 348 1.98 21.84 40.63
CA VAL A 348 2.74 23.08 40.40
C VAL A 348 2.52 24.10 41.52
N ALA A 349 1.27 24.24 42.00
CA ALA A 349 0.97 25.13 43.13
C ALA A 349 1.66 24.70 44.44
N LYS A 350 1.84 23.39 44.64
CA LYS A 350 2.53 22.82 45.82
C LYS A 350 4.04 23.05 45.75
N GLU A 351 4.66 22.84 44.59
CA GLU A 351 6.09 23.10 44.39
C GLU A 351 6.44 24.59 44.53
N MET A 352 5.59 25.49 44.03
CA MET A 352 5.77 26.93 44.21
C MET A 352 5.59 27.38 45.67
N GLY A 353 4.71 26.71 46.43
CA GLY A 353 4.50 26.98 47.85
C GLY A 353 5.67 26.55 48.75
N ASP A 354 6.34 25.44 48.43
CA ASP A 354 7.50 24.95 49.18
C ASP A 354 8.78 25.73 48.80
N ALA A 355 8.95 26.14 47.54
CA ALA A 355 10.07 27.00 47.12
C ALA A 355 10.05 28.38 47.79
N SER A 356 8.89 28.89 48.21
CA SER A 356 8.76 30.15 48.94
C SER A 356 9.17 30.07 50.41
N LYS A 357 9.30 28.86 50.99
CA LYS A 357 9.67 28.68 52.40
C LYS A 357 11.17 28.54 52.64
N ASP A 358 11.94 28.15 51.63
CA ASP A 358 13.40 27.99 51.71
C ASP A 358 14.21 29.29 51.48
N VAL A 359 13.53 30.43 51.23
CA VAL A 359 14.16 31.74 50.98
C VAL A 359 13.93 32.73 52.15
N ARG A 360 13.68 32.25 53.38
CA ARG A 360 13.54 33.12 54.56
C ARG A 360 14.47 32.78 55.71
#